data_AF-A0A222SLZ8-F1
#
_entry.id   AF-A0A222SLZ8-F1
#
_cell.length_a   1.000
_cell.length_b   1.000
_cell.length_c   1.000
_cell.angle_alpha   90.00
_cell.angle_beta   90.00
_cell.angle_gamma   90.00
#
_symmetry.space_group_name_H-M   'P 1'
#
loop_
_entity.id
_entity.type
_entity.pdbx_description
1 polymer ?
#
loop_
_entity_poly.entity_id
_entity_poly.type
_entity_poly.pdbx_seq_one_letter_code
_entity_poly.pdbx_strand_id
1 'polypeptide(L)'
;MSERDYIALLDGVHQLVKAPIVLVWDRLNTHVSKTMQELVAEREWLTVFLLPAHSPDLNPVEGVWAHVKRSLANLAVVALDRLEKLVRNRLKHLQYRPDTLDGFIAGTGLPLDTPTSP
;
A
#
# COMPACT_ATOMS: atom_id res chain seq x y z
N MET A 1 -8.88 5.45 11.24
CA MET A 1 -9.68 4.96 10.10
C MET A 1 -10.40 3.71 10.56
N SER A 2 -11.68 3.61 10.25
CA SER A 2 -12.52 2.44 10.49
C SER A 2 -12.37 1.41 9.35
N GLU A 3 -12.87 0.19 9.56
CA GLU A 3 -12.97 -0.83 8.51
C GLU A 3 -13.72 -0.31 7.28
N ARG A 4 -14.76 0.51 7.49
CA ARG A 4 -15.55 1.11 6.40
C ARG A 4 -14.75 2.09 5.56
N ASP A 5 -13.85 2.86 6.18
CA ASP A 5 -13.00 3.80 5.46
C ASP A 5 -12.03 3.06 4.53
N TYR A 6 -11.45 1.94 5.00
CA TYR A 6 -10.59 1.09 4.17
C TYR A 6 -11.35 0.45 3.02
N ILE A 7 -12.55 -0.06 3.28
CA ILE A 7 -13.36 -0.71 2.26
C ILE A 7 -13.83 0.29 1.20
N ALA A 8 -14.25 1.48 1.59
CA ALA A 8 -14.60 2.54 0.64
C ALA A 8 -13.40 2.92 -0.26
N LEU A 9 -12.18 2.92 0.28
CA LEU A 9 -10.97 3.11 -0.50
C LEU A 9 -10.76 1.96 -1.50
N LEU A 10 -10.87 0.71 -1.08
CA LEU A 10 -10.70 -0.46 -1.96
C LEU A 10 -11.76 -0.50 -3.07
N ASP A 11 -13.03 -0.21 -2.74
CA ASP A 11 -14.12 -0.09 -3.71
C ASP A 11 -13.82 1.00 -4.74
N GLY A 12 -13.31 2.16 -4.29
CA GLY A 12 -12.89 3.24 -5.18
C GLY A 12 -11.72 2.87 -6.10
N VAL A 13 -10.73 2.13 -5.58
CA VAL A 13 -9.62 1.62 -6.40
C VAL A 13 -10.14 0.62 -7.43
N HIS A 14 -11.02 -0.30 -7.06
CA HIS A 14 -11.61 -1.27 -7.99
C HIS A 14 -12.38 -0.57 -9.11
N GLN A 15 -13.18 0.45 -8.79
CA GLN A 15 -13.89 1.25 -9.81
C GLN A 15 -12.94 1.98 -10.77
N LEU A 16 -11.79 2.43 -10.28
CA LEU A 16 -10.77 3.10 -11.09
C LEU A 16 -10.05 2.14 -12.02
N VAL A 17 -9.58 0.99 -11.51
CA VAL A 17 -8.76 0.03 -12.30
C VAL A 17 -9.61 -0.94 -13.11
N LYS A 18 -10.88 -1.15 -12.74
CA LYS A 18 -11.86 -2.04 -13.39
C LYS A 18 -11.34 -3.47 -13.57
N ALA A 19 -10.60 -3.96 -12.58
CA ALA A 19 -9.98 -5.27 -12.57
C ALA A 19 -10.02 -5.88 -11.15
N PRO A 20 -9.96 -7.21 -11.03
CA PRO A 20 -9.74 -7.88 -9.74
C PRO A 20 -8.46 -7.38 -9.06
N ILE A 21 -8.48 -7.32 -7.73
CA ILE A 21 -7.37 -6.79 -6.92
C ILE A 21 -6.83 -7.89 -6.03
N VAL A 22 -5.52 -8.07 -6.07
CA VAL A 22 -4.78 -8.82 -5.05
C VAL A 22 -4.20 -7.82 -4.06
N LEU A 23 -4.72 -7.82 -2.84
CA LEU A 23 -4.28 -6.95 -1.76
C LEU A 23 -3.35 -7.73 -0.82
N VAL A 24 -2.12 -7.25 -0.67
CA VAL A 24 -1.17 -7.74 0.33
C VAL A 24 -1.03 -6.68 1.40
N TRP A 25 -1.32 -7.01 2.65
CA TRP A 25 -1.22 -6.07 3.77
C TRP A 25 -0.76 -6.74 5.06
N ASP A 26 -0.30 -5.91 5.99
CA ASP A 26 0.14 -6.35 7.31
C ASP A 26 -1.04 -6.79 8.20
N ARG A 27 -0.71 -7.19 9.42
CA ARG A 27 -1.68 -7.70 10.40
C ARG A 27 -2.19 -6.63 11.38
N LEU A 28 -2.25 -5.36 10.97
CA LEU A 28 -2.88 -4.32 11.81
C LEU A 28 -4.27 -4.80 12.29
N ASN A 29 -4.62 -4.55 13.55
CA ASN A 29 -5.83 -5.13 14.16
C ASN A 29 -7.11 -4.91 13.33
N THR A 30 -7.24 -3.75 12.68
CA THR A 30 -8.36 -3.44 11.77
C THR A 30 -8.37 -4.29 10.51
N HIS A 31 -7.20 -4.69 9.96
CA HIS A 31 -7.11 -5.55 8.77
C HIS A 31 -7.52 -7.00 9.06
N VAL A 32 -7.33 -7.46 10.30
CA VAL A 32 -7.64 -8.83 10.72
C VAL A 32 -8.93 -8.94 11.53
N SER A 33 -9.65 -7.84 11.73
CA SER A 33 -10.90 -7.83 12.50
C SER A 33 -11.97 -8.67 11.82
N LYS A 34 -12.89 -9.24 12.61
CA LYS A 34 -14.01 -10.02 12.07
C LYS A 34 -14.85 -9.19 11.09
N THR A 35 -15.09 -7.93 11.43
CA THR A 35 -15.80 -6.98 10.57
C THR A 35 -15.09 -6.77 9.24
N MET A 36 -13.77 -6.64 9.22
CA MET A 36 -13.03 -6.54 7.97
C MET A 36 -13.11 -7.83 7.14
N GLN A 37 -13.02 -8.99 7.77
CA GLN A 37 -13.15 -10.28 7.09
C GLN A 37 -14.53 -10.43 6.41
N GLU A 38 -15.60 -10.05 7.11
CA GLU A 38 -16.97 -10.04 6.55
C GLU A 38 -17.08 -9.09 5.36
N LEU A 39 -16.53 -7.87 5.47
CA LEU A 39 -16.55 -6.90 4.38
C LEU A 39 -15.73 -7.37 3.16
N VAL A 40 -14.57 -7.99 3.37
CA VAL A 40 -13.78 -8.57 2.28
C VAL A 40 -14.55 -9.71 1.60
N ALA A 41 -15.23 -10.57 2.36
CA ALA A 41 -15.95 -11.73 1.82
C ALA A 41 -17.11 -11.36 0.88
N GLU A 42 -17.69 -10.16 1.01
CA GLU A 42 -18.72 -9.65 0.11
C GLU A 42 -18.19 -9.24 -1.28
N ARG A 43 -16.87 -9.26 -1.51
CA ARG A 43 -16.21 -8.72 -2.70
C ARG A 43 -15.49 -9.83 -3.47
N GLU A 44 -16.21 -10.46 -4.40
CA GLU A 44 -15.66 -11.54 -5.26
C GLU A 44 -14.44 -11.10 -6.09
N TRP A 45 -14.28 -9.80 -6.34
CA TRP A 45 -13.16 -9.23 -7.09
C TRP A 45 -11.89 -9.01 -6.23
N LEU A 46 -11.97 -9.19 -4.91
CA LEU A 46 -10.88 -8.89 -3.98
C LEU A 46 -10.29 -10.19 -3.38
N THR A 47 -8.99 -10.40 -3.59
CA THR A 47 -8.22 -11.44 -2.91
C THR A 47 -7.26 -10.80 -1.92
N VAL A 48 -7.26 -11.25 -0.66
CA VAL A 48 -6.43 -10.67 0.41
C VAL A 48 -5.40 -11.68 0.90
N PHE A 49 -4.13 -11.27 0.91
CA PHE A 49 -3.04 -11.99 1.56
C PHE A 49 -2.52 -11.19 2.76
N LEU A 50 -2.43 -11.87 3.90
CA LEU A 50 -1.83 -11.31 5.11
C LEU A 50 -0.35 -11.68 5.16
N LEU A 51 0.50 -10.69 5.38
CA LEU A 51 1.90 -10.95 5.71
C LEU A 51 2.01 -11.68 7.06
N PRO A 52 3.09 -12.45 7.29
CA PRO A 52 3.38 -13.01 8.61
C PRO A 52 3.47 -11.91 9.67
N ALA A 53 3.20 -12.27 10.93
CA ALA A 53 3.29 -11.32 12.02
C ALA A 53 4.73 -10.80 12.17
N HIS A 54 4.87 -9.50 12.38
CA HIS A 54 6.17 -8.84 12.59
C HIS A 54 7.17 -9.00 11.43
N SER A 55 6.70 -9.03 10.18
CA SER A 55 7.55 -9.09 8.98
C SER A 55 7.52 -7.79 8.17
N PRO A 56 8.06 -6.66 8.69
CA PRO A 56 8.11 -5.40 7.95
C PRO A 56 9.01 -5.49 6.71
N ASP A 57 9.98 -6.38 6.71
CA ASP A 57 10.86 -6.70 5.58
C ASP A 57 10.10 -7.21 4.34
N LEU A 58 8.93 -7.84 4.55
CA LEU A 58 8.07 -8.32 3.47
C LEU A 58 7.04 -7.27 3.00
N ASN A 59 6.96 -6.11 3.66
CA ASN A 59 6.00 -5.08 3.32
C ASN A 59 6.66 -3.99 2.45
N PRO A 60 6.39 -3.93 1.13
CA PRO A 60 7.07 -2.99 0.23
C PRO A 60 6.74 -1.52 0.56
N VAL A 61 5.65 -1.26 1.28
CA VAL A 61 5.31 0.10 1.72
C VAL A 61 6.37 0.67 2.68
N GLU A 62 7.09 -0.17 3.41
CA GLU A 62 8.20 0.27 4.28
C GLU A 62 9.33 0.89 3.44
N GLY A 63 9.63 0.32 2.28
CA GLY A 63 10.57 0.87 1.31
C GLY A 63 10.12 2.24 0.78
N VAL A 64 8.84 2.37 0.44
CA VAL A 64 8.21 3.65 0.05
C VAL A 64 8.38 4.70 1.16
N TRP A 65 8.04 4.34 2.41
CA TRP A 65 8.16 5.25 3.54
C TRP A 65 9.61 5.62 3.85
N ALA A 66 10.53 4.67 3.80
CA ALA A 66 11.95 4.94 3.98
C ALA A 66 12.47 5.93 2.91
N HIS A 67 12.06 5.75 1.65
CA HIS A 67 12.40 6.65 0.56
C HIS A 67 11.85 8.07 0.78
N VAL A 68 10.56 8.19 1.10
CA VAL A 68 9.92 9.49 1.38
C VAL A 68 10.59 10.18 2.56
N LYS A 69 10.77 9.50 3.70
CA LYS A 69 11.42 10.06 4.89
C LYS A 69 12.85 10.52 4.60
N ARG A 70 13.64 9.72 3.87
CA ARG A 70 15.02 10.09 3.50
C ARG A 70 15.06 11.35 2.64
N SER A 71 14.09 11.53 1.74
CA SER A 71 13.97 12.76 0.93
C SER A 71 13.64 14.02 1.74
N LEU A 72 13.20 13.86 2.99
CA LEU A 72 12.81 14.94 3.90
C LEU A 72 13.84 15.17 5.03
N ALA A 73 14.85 14.30 5.18
CA ALA A 73 15.71 14.25 6.37
C ALA A 73 16.49 15.54 6.72
N ASN A 74 16.65 16.45 5.75
CA ASN A 74 17.35 17.73 5.92
C ASN A 74 16.42 18.96 5.81
N LEU A 75 15.10 18.77 5.85
CA LEU A 75 14.14 19.86 5.75
C LEU A 75 13.66 20.30 7.14
N ALA A 76 14.03 21.51 7.55
CA ALA A 76 13.42 22.18 8.69
C ALA A 76 12.05 22.75 8.28
N VAL A 77 11.00 21.92 8.37
CA VAL A 77 9.64 22.37 8.11
C VAL A 77 9.05 22.95 9.40
N VAL A 78 8.69 24.23 9.38
CA VAL A 78 8.20 24.97 10.56
C VAL A 78 6.67 24.82 10.75
N ALA A 79 5.96 24.16 9.83
CA ALA A 79 4.51 24.01 9.86
C ALA A 79 4.03 22.65 9.32
N LEU A 80 3.00 22.08 9.95
CA LEU A 80 2.46 20.75 9.62
C LEU A 80 1.81 20.68 8.23
N ASP A 81 1.09 21.73 7.81
CA ASP A 81 0.46 21.80 6.48
C ASP A 81 1.50 21.75 5.35
N ARG A 82 2.65 22.38 5.58
CA ARG A 82 3.78 22.37 4.64
C ARG A 82 4.41 20.99 4.58
N LEU A 83 4.52 20.29 5.70
CA LEU A 83 5.01 18.91 5.73
C LEU A 83 4.06 17.98 4.97
N GLU A 84 2.75 18.10 5.19
CA GLU A 84 1.74 17.31 4.48
C GLU A 84 1.83 17.52 2.96
N LYS A 85 1.88 18.78 2.51
CA LYS A 85 2.03 19.12 1.09
C LYS A 85 3.29 18.50 0.50
N LEU A 86 4.41 18.54 1.23
CA LEU A 86 5.66 17.94 0.77
C LEU A 86 5.56 16.42 0.65
N VAL A 87 5.03 15.74 1.67
CA VAL A 87 4.82 14.27 1.65
C VAL A 87 3.92 13.89 0.47
N ARG A 88 2.78 14.58 0.29
CA ARG A 88 1.87 14.33 -0.84
C ARG A 88 2.55 14.52 -2.19
N ASN A 89 3.34 15.57 -2.35
CA ASN A 89 4.08 15.82 -3.59
C ASN A 89 5.14 14.73 -3.86
N ARG A 90 5.85 14.25 -2.84
CA ARG A 90 6.81 13.15 -2.98
C ARG A 90 6.13 11.84 -3.37
N LEU A 91 5.00 11.50 -2.73
CA LEU A 91 4.21 10.31 -3.08
C LEU A 91 3.65 10.40 -4.51
N LYS A 92 3.10 11.57 -4.90
CA LYS A 92 2.66 11.80 -6.29
C LYS A 92 3.79 11.65 -7.30
N HIS A 93 5.00 12.09 -6.97
CA HIS A 93 6.15 11.91 -7.86
C HIS A 93 6.55 10.43 -7.99
N LEU A 94 6.45 9.63 -6.91
CA LEU A 94 6.70 8.19 -6.96
C LEU A 94 5.68 7.44 -7.83
N GLN A 95 4.42 7.90 -7.87
CA GLN A 95 3.37 7.32 -8.71
C GLN A 95 3.77 7.24 -10.20
N TYR A 96 4.60 8.17 -10.68
CA TYR A 96 5.05 8.21 -12.07
C TYR A 96 6.41 7.54 -12.29
N ARG A 97 6.90 6.74 -11.33
CA ARG A 97 8.20 6.05 -11.39
C ARG A 97 8.04 4.53 -11.19
N PRO A 98 7.53 3.80 -12.19
CA PRO A 98 7.26 2.36 -12.07
C PRO A 98 8.50 1.56 -11.65
N ASP A 99 9.66 1.79 -12.26
CA ASP A 99 10.90 1.07 -11.90
C ASP A 99 11.29 1.23 -10.42
N THR A 100 11.02 2.40 -9.83
CA THR A 100 11.28 2.64 -8.41
C THR A 100 10.29 1.85 -7.54
N LEU A 101 9.02 1.78 -7.94
CA LEU A 101 7.99 1.03 -7.24
C LEU A 101 8.26 -0.47 -7.32
N ASP A 102 8.63 -0.97 -8.49
CA ASP A 102 9.03 -2.36 -8.72
C ASP A 102 10.27 -2.71 -7.89
N GLY A 103 11.23 -1.78 -7.78
CA GLY A 103 12.39 -1.93 -6.90
C GLY A 103 12.03 -2.09 -5.41
N PHE A 104 10.96 -1.44 -4.92
CA PHE A 104 10.51 -1.65 -3.54
C PHE A 104 9.91 -3.04 -3.34
N ILE A 105 9.20 -3.57 -4.34
CA ILE A 105 8.67 -4.93 -4.28
C ILE A 105 9.81 -5.94 -4.37
N ALA A 106 10.73 -5.77 -5.31
CA ALA A 106 11.91 -6.62 -5.44
C ALA A 106 12.76 -6.65 -4.15
N GLY A 107 12.84 -5.52 -3.44
CA GLY A 107 13.53 -5.42 -2.15
C GLY A 107 12.97 -6.30 -1.04
N THR A 108 11.72 -6.76 -1.15
CA THR A 108 11.11 -7.71 -0.20
C THR A 108 11.57 -9.16 -0.42
N GLY A 109 12.17 -9.47 -1.58
CA GLY A 109 12.51 -10.83 -1.97
C GLY A 109 11.30 -11.70 -2.34
N LEU A 110 10.07 -11.15 -2.34
CA LEU A 110 8.89 -11.86 -2.80
C LEU A 110 8.92 -11.98 -4.34
N PRO A 111 8.75 -13.20 -4.90
CA PRO A 111 8.71 -13.37 -6.34
C PRO A 111 7.45 -12.70 -6.91
N LEU A 112 7.64 -11.76 -7.82
CA LEU A 112 6.58 -11.34 -8.74
C LEU A 112 6.70 -12.22 -9.98
N ASP A 113 6.01 -13.35 -9.99
CA ASP A 113 5.90 -14.12 -11.21
C ASP A 113 5.15 -13.25 -12.23
N THR A 114 5.79 -13.04 -13.40
CA THR A 114 5.06 -12.48 -14.53
C THR A 114 4.04 -13.54 -14.95
N PRO A 115 2.74 -13.23 -15.03
CA PRO A 115 1.77 -14.21 -15.48
C PRO A 115 2.17 -14.66 -16.88
N THR A 116 2.47 -15.95 -17.03
CA THR A 116 2.68 -16.57 -18.33
C THR A 116 1.43 -16.28 -19.16
N SER A 117 1.60 -15.58 -20.28
CA SER A 117 0.49 -15.41 -21.23
C SER A 117 0.02 -16.81 -21.66
N PRO A 118 -1.31 -17.03 -21.78
CA PRO A 118 -1.85 -18.32 -22.18
C PRO A 118 -1.35 -18.79 -23.55
#